data_AF-A0A511J7I4-F1
#
_entry.id   AF-A0A511J7I4-F1
#
_cell.length_a   1.000
_cell.length_b   1.000
_cell.length_c   1.000
_cell.angle_alpha   90.00
_cell.angle_beta   90.00
_cell.angle_gamma   90.00
#
_symmetry.space_group_name_H-M   'P 1'
#
loop_
_entity.id
_entity.type
_entity.pdbx_description
1 polymer ?
#
loop_
_entity_poly.entity_id
_entity_poly.type
_entity_poly.pdbx_seq_one_letter_code
_entity_poly.pdbx_strand_id
1 'polypeptide(L)'
;MDANALLKELEQLVQQLQEAVQDLYEQVSETIGRIPDWLGYLRDRLLDAWDWLCEKLTPLWDWIARYFSRPGDPGALQALAGRWTNEVGQPVGGEATVADAGTLLADDVWVGIAADRYKQALGPQRAAIAAAKTSLADTMSKALGAVATALWVEFVAVGVALVTLLGLAATAIAAACGVFTAPAAPFALGVGVAAFLAATTAAGIKLSVDSGNAKSDIERGLADAAFGGGSWPKAVVS
;
A
#
# COMPACT_ATOMS: atom_id res chain seq x y z
N MET A 1 -11.95 -8.94 -2.03
CA MET A 1 -11.07 -8.54 -3.15
C MET A 1 -9.81 -9.39 -3.01
N ASP A 2 -9.36 -10.03 -4.08
CA ASP A 2 -8.18 -10.91 -4.06
C ASP A 2 -6.96 -10.16 -4.63
N ALA A 3 -5.90 -10.06 -3.83
CA ALA A 3 -4.72 -9.26 -4.17
C ALA A 3 -4.00 -9.85 -5.36
N ASN A 4 -3.98 -11.18 -5.47
CA ASN A 4 -3.37 -11.90 -6.57
C ASN A 4 -4.13 -11.67 -7.88
N ALA A 5 -5.45 -11.52 -7.81
CA ALA A 5 -6.26 -11.22 -8.98
C ALA A 5 -5.93 -9.82 -9.53
N LEU A 6 -5.87 -8.80 -8.66
CA LEU A 6 -5.48 -7.45 -9.10
C LEU A 6 -4.05 -7.41 -9.65
N LEU A 7 -3.09 -8.07 -9.01
CA LEU A 7 -1.71 -8.10 -9.51
C LEU A 7 -1.63 -8.72 -10.90
N LYS A 8 -2.37 -9.79 -11.17
CA LYS A 8 -2.47 -10.39 -12.52
C LYS A 8 -3.10 -9.43 -13.52
N GLU A 9 -4.14 -8.70 -13.14
CA GLU A 9 -4.72 -7.67 -14.01
C GLU A 9 -3.70 -6.56 -14.32
N LEU A 10 -2.92 -6.12 -13.34
CA LEU A 10 -1.85 -5.14 -13.56
C LEU A 10 -0.75 -5.69 -14.47
N GLU A 11 -0.34 -6.95 -14.31
CA GLU A 11 0.61 -7.63 -15.20
C GLU A 11 0.10 -7.67 -16.65
N GLN A 12 -1.18 -7.98 -16.85
CA GLN A 12 -1.81 -7.97 -18.17
C GLN A 12 -1.82 -6.57 -18.79
N LEU A 13 -2.13 -5.53 -18.00
CA LEU A 13 -2.10 -4.15 -18.47
C LEU A 13 -0.67 -3.71 -18.86
N VAL A 14 0.35 -4.17 -18.13
CA VAL A 14 1.76 -3.93 -18.47
C VAL A 14 2.14 -4.61 -19.77
N GLN A 15 1.70 -5.86 -20.00
CA GLN A 15 1.94 -6.57 -21.26
C GLN A 15 1.29 -5.84 -22.43
N GLN A 16 0.02 -5.42 -22.29
CA GLN A 16 -0.66 -4.61 -23.30
C GLN A 16 0.07 -3.29 -23.59
N LEU A 17 0.71 -2.70 -22.58
CA LEU A 17 1.48 -1.46 -22.78
C LEU A 17 2.76 -1.72 -23.56
N GLN A 18 3.43 -2.85 -23.32
CA GLN A 18 4.59 -3.27 -24.11
C GLN A 18 4.21 -3.50 -25.58
N GLU A 19 3.10 -4.21 -25.82
CA GLU A 19 2.54 -4.41 -27.16
C GLU A 19 2.21 -3.07 -27.83
N ALA A 20 1.52 -2.16 -27.15
CA ALA A 20 1.17 -0.85 -27.71
C ALA A 20 2.40 0.02 -28.03
N VAL A 21 3.47 -0.06 -27.24
CA VAL A 21 4.74 0.62 -27.53
C VAL A 21 5.42 0.02 -28.77
N GLN A 22 5.34 -1.31 -28.95
CA GLN A 22 5.84 -1.98 -30.13
C GLN A 22 5.03 -1.61 -31.38
N ASP A 23 3.71 -1.62 -31.30
CA ASP A 23 2.82 -1.20 -32.40
C ASP A 23 3.11 0.25 -32.82
N LEU A 24 3.37 1.13 -31.85
CA LEU A 24 3.76 2.50 -32.14
C LEU A 24 5.11 2.56 -32.87
N TYR A 25 6.10 1.76 -32.45
CA TYR A 25 7.38 1.68 -33.14
C TYR A 25 7.22 1.25 -34.61
N GLU A 26 6.43 0.19 -34.85
CA GLU A 26 6.15 -0.33 -36.18
C GLU A 26 5.48 0.75 -37.04
N GLN A 27 4.49 1.46 -36.50
CA GLN A 27 3.80 2.53 -37.22
C GLN A 27 4.71 3.73 -37.50
N VAL A 28 5.59 4.11 -36.57
CA VAL A 28 6.58 5.17 -36.76
C VAL A 28 7.57 4.79 -37.86
N SER A 29 8.07 3.56 -37.84
CA SER A 29 9.00 3.03 -38.86
C SER A 29 8.38 3.04 -40.24
N GLU A 30 7.13 2.58 -40.36
CA GLU A 30 6.39 2.60 -41.62
C GLU A 30 6.20 4.04 -42.12
N THR A 31 5.79 4.95 -41.24
CA THR A 31 5.56 6.36 -41.60
C THR A 31 6.84 7.04 -42.07
N ILE A 32 8.01 6.75 -41.48
CA ILE A 32 9.31 7.24 -41.97
C ILE A 32 9.53 6.85 -43.44
N GLY A 33 9.18 5.61 -43.81
CA GLY A 33 9.28 5.12 -45.18
C GLY A 33 8.33 5.82 -46.16
N ARG A 34 7.21 6.38 -45.68
CA ARG A 34 6.25 7.13 -46.49
C ARG A 34 6.62 8.61 -46.66
N ILE A 35 7.57 9.14 -45.88
CA ILE A 35 7.98 10.56 -45.95
C ILE A 35 8.86 10.78 -47.19
N PRO A 36 8.44 11.62 -48.16
CA PRO A 36 9.26 12.03 -49.29
C PRO A 36 10.51 12.80 -48.87
N ASP A 37 11.59 12.71 -49.64
CA ASP A 37 12.89 13.33 -49.29
C ASP A 37 12.82 14.86 -49.09
N TRP A 38 11.95 15.56 -49.82
CA TRP A 38 11.74 17.01 -49.65
C TRP A 38 11.11 17.38 -48.30
N LEU A 39 10.53 16.41 -47.59
CA LEU A 39 10.01 16.51 -46.22
C LEU A 39 10.99 15.92 -45.18
N GLY A 40 12.30 15.88 -45.48
CA GLY A 40 13.33 15.36 -44.57
C GLY A 40 13.24 15.90 -43.13
N TYR A 41 12.86 17.17 -42.95
CA TYR A 41 12.67 17.76 -41.62
C TYR A 41 11.59 17.05 -40.77
N LEU A 42 10.55 16.46 -41.39
CA LEU A 42 9.53 15.68 -40.67
C LEU A 42 10.08 14.34 -40.21
N ARG A 43 10.96 13.72 -41.01
CA ARG A 43 11.65 12.48 -40.65
C ARG A 43 12.55 12.72 -39.45
N ASP A 44 13.36 13.78 -39.49
CA ASP A 44 14.27 14.13 -38.38
C ASP A 44 13.46 14.41 -37.10
N ARG A 45 12.39 15.21 -37.19
CA ARG A 45 11.53 15.49 -36.04
C ARG A 45 10.84 14.25 -35.48
N LEU A 46 10.50 13.28 -36.32
CA LEU A 46 9.88 12.02 -35.88
C LEU A 46 10.90 11.14 -35.15
N LEU A 47 12.15 11.07 -35.63
CA LEU A 47 13.23 10.38 -34.96
C LEU A 47 13.56 11.03 -33.61
N ASP A 48 13.67 12.36 -33.56
CA ASP A 48 13.88 13.10 -32.31
C ASP A 48 12.76 12.84 -31.29
N ALA A 49 11.51 12.80 -31.77
CA ALA A 49 10.35 12.49 -30.93
C ALA A 49 10.41 11.06 -30.38
N TRP A 50 10.82 10.11 -31.22
CA TRP A 50 10.97 8.71 -30.86
C TRP A 50 12.07 8.51 -29.81
N ASP A 51 13.25 9.10 -30.04
CA ASP A 51 14.38 9.03 -29.09
C ASP A 51 13.97 9.62 -27.74
N TRP A 52 13.29 10.77 -27.73
CA TRP A 52 12.75 11.36 -26.51
C TRP A 52 11.73 10.46 -25.80
N LEU A 53 10.86 9.77 -26.55
CA LEU A 53 9.93 8.80 -25.97
C LEU A 53 10.70 7.63 -25.33
N CYS A 54 11.72 7.08 -26.00
CA CYS A 54 12.56 6.02 -25.46
C CYS A 54 13.21 6.43 -24.13
N GLU A 55 13.71 7.67 -24.02
CA GLU A 55 14.22 8.22 -22.75
C GLU A 55 13.16 8.25 -21.63
N LYS A 56 11.86 8.41 -21.96
CA LYS A 56 10.77 8.36 -20.97
C LYS A 56 10.32 6.95 -20.65
N LEU A 57 10.43 6.02 -21.59
CA LEU A 57 10.08 4.62 -21.38
C LEU A 57 11.06 3.91 -20.44
N THR A 58 12.35 4.26 -20.45
CA THR A 58 13.34 3.69 -19.53
C THR A 58 12.92 3.80 -18.04
N PRO A 59 12.66 5.00 -17.47
CA PRO A 59 12.25 5.12 -16.08
C PRO A 59 10.89 4.48 -15.79
N LEU A 60 10.01 4.37 -16.80
CA LEU A 60 8.75 3.64 -16.67
C LEU A 60 9.00 2.14 -16.45
N TRP A 61 9.83 1.51 -17.28
CA TRP A 61 10.14 0.09 -17.14
C TRP A 61 10.88 -0.21 -15.83
N ASP A 62 11.80 0.67 -15.42
CA ASP A 62 12.46 0.56 -14.12
C ASP A 62 11.48 0.70 -12.95
N TRP A 63 10.49 1.58 -13.08
CA TRP A 63 9.43 1.72 -12.07
C TRP A 63 8.57 0.46 -12.01
N ILE A 64 8.12 -0.07 -13.16
CA ILE A 64 7.33 -1.31 -13.25
C ILE A 64 8.09 -2.47 -12.62
N ALA A 65 9.35 -2.69 -13.00
CA ALA A 65 10.17 -3.78 -12.47
C ALA A 65 10.31 -3.71 -10.94
N ARG A 66 10.51 -2.50 -10.40
CA ARG A 66 10.59 -2.29 -8.94
C ARG A 66 9.25 -2.55 -8.26
N TYR A 67 8.16 -2.07 -8.83
CA TYR A 67 6.81 -2.22 -8.28
C TYR A 67 6.43 -3.71 -8.12
N PHE A 68 6.61 -4.51 -9.17
CA PHE A 68 6.29 -5.94 -9.16
C PHE A 68 7.30 -6.80 -8.39
N SER A 69 8.49 -6.28 -8.05
CA SER A 69 9.44 -7.02 -7.22
C SER A 69 8.99 -7.17 -5.77
N ARG A 70 8.14 -6.24 -5.27
CA ARG A 70 7.67 -6.18 -3.88
C ARG A 70 6.24 -5.60 -3.80
N PRO A 71 5.23 -6.27 -4.36
CA PRO A 71 3.87 -5.72 -4.43
C PRO A 71 3.19 -5.60 -3.06
N GLY A 72 3.65 -6.35 -2.05
CA GLY A 72 2.97 -6.45 -0.75
C GLY A 72 1.76 -7.39 -0.81
N ASP A 73 1.13 -7.62 0.35
CA ASP A 73 -0.06 -8.46 0.46
C ASP A 73 -1.09 -7.80 1.40
N PRO A 74 -2.04 -7.01 0.85
CA PRO A 74 -3.07 -6.38 1.66
C PRO A 74 -4.03 -7.41 2.28
N GLY A 75 -4.20 -8.58 1.66
CA GLY A 75 -5.03 -9.66 2.19
C GLY A 75 -4.43 -10.25 3.46
N ALA A 76 -3.12 -10.55 3.46
CA ALA A 76 -2.41 -11.02 4.63
C ALA A 76 -2.41 -9.99 5.77
N LEU A 77 -2.24 -8.70 5.47
CA LEU A 77 -2.32 -7.64 6.48
C LEU A 77 -3.72 -7.52 7.09
N GLN A 78 -4.77 -7.59 6.27
CA GLN A 78 -6.16 -7.59 6.75
C GLN A 78 -6.46 -8.83 7.61
N ALA A 79 -5.97 -10.01 7.20
CA ALA A 79 -6.12 -11.24 7.96
C ALA A 79 -5.39 -11.12 9.31
N LEU A 80 -4.17 -10.59 9.32
CA LEU A 80 -3.39 -10.36 10.54
C LEU A 80 -4.08 -9.36 11.48
N ALA A 81 -4.70 -8.30 10.93
CA ALA A 81 -5.52 -7.37 11.70
C ALA A 81 -6.68 -8.10 12.41
N GLY A 82 -7.38 -8.97 11.69
CA GLY A 82 -8.44 -9.80 12.24
C GLY A 82 -7.95 -10.76 13.34
N ARG A 83 -6.76 -11.35 13.17
CA ARG A 83 -6.14 -12.21 14.19
C ARG A 83 -5.81 -11.44 15.47
N TRP A 84 -5.30 -10.22 15.38
CA TRP A 84 -5.08 -9.38 16.57
C TRP A 84 -6.37 -9.14 17.35
N THR A 85 -7.48 -8.87 16.66
CA THR A 85 -8.78 -8.70 17.31
C THR A 85 -9.26 -10.01 17.96
N ASN A 86 -9.22 -11.12 17.22
CA ASN A 86 -9.87 -12.37 17.62
C ASN A 86 -9.03 -13.24 18.57
N GLU A 87 -7.72 -13.29 18.37
CA GLU A 87 -6.79 -14.16 19.12
C GLU A 87 -6.15 -13.43 20.31
N VAL A 88 -6.14 -12.09 20.31
CA VAL A 88 -5.57 -11.30 21.42
C VAL A 88 -6.64 -10.45 22.08
N GLY A 89 -7.32 -9.58 21.34
CA GLY A 89 -8.28 -8.64 21.90
C GLY A 89 -9.50 -9.29 22.58
N GLN A 90 -10.03 -10.37 22.02
CA GLN A 90 -11.17 -11.08 22.61
C GLN A 90 -10.77 -11.87 23.88
N PRO A 91 -9.74 -12.74 23.88
CA PRO A 91 -9.35 -13.47 25.09
C PRO A 91 -8.94 -12.54 26.24
N VAL A 92 -8.10 -11.54 25.96
CA VAL A 92 -7.66 -10.55 26.96
C VAL A 92 -8.85 -9.75 27.49
N GLY A 93 -9.79 -9.37 26.61
CA GLY A 93 -11.01 -8.69 27.04
C GLY A 93 -11.91 -9.53 27.95
N GLY A 94 -11.97 -10.84 27.70
CA GLY A 94 -12.69 -11.79 28.57
C GLY A 94 -12.06 -11.86 29.96
N GLU A 95 -10.74 -11.97 30.04
CA GLU A 95 -10.03 -12.00 31.32
C GLU A 95 -10.17 -10.70 32.13
N ALA A 96 -10.33 -9.56 31.47
CA ALA A 96 -10.57 -8.28 32.16
C ALA A 96 -11.89 -8.28 32.97
N THR A 97 -12.87 -9.10 32.56
CA THR A 97 -14.13 -9.27 33.30
C THR A 97 -14.04 -10.26 34.45
N VAL A 98 -13.04 -11.15 34.44
CA VAL A 98 -12.77 -12.13 35.51
C VAL A 98 -11.85 -11.53 36.58
N ALA A 99 -10.96 -10.61 36.20
CA ALA A 99 -10.06 -9.88 37.09
C ALA A 99 -10.74 -8.69 37.79
N ASP A 100 -11.97 -8.86 38.26
CA ASP A 100 -12.67 -7.89 39.10
C ASP A 100 -12.68 -8.34 40.57
N ALA A 101 -12.80 -7.39 41.50
CA ALA A 101 -12.94 -7.73 42.92
C ALA A 101 -14.33 -8.35 43.15
N GLY A 102 -14.39 -9.54 43.75
CA GLY A 102 -15.61 -10.30 44.02
C GLY A 102 -15.93 -11.40 43.00
N THR A 103 -15.13 -11.57 41.95
CA THR A 103 -15.25 -12.69 41.00
C THR A 103 -14.22 -13.80 41.23
N LEU A 104 -13.23 -13.57 42.10
CA LEU A 104 -12.19 -14.53 42.41
C LEU A 104 -12.57 -15.36 43.63
N LEU A 105 -12.42 -16.68 43.55
CA LEU A 105 -12.59 -17.61 44.69
C LEU A 105 -11.73 -17.22 45.91
N ALA A 106 -10.61 -16.53 45.68
CA ALA A 106 -9.74 -16.03 46.73
C ALA A 106 -10.41 -14.91 47.56
N ASP A 107 -11.36 -14.16 47.01
CA ASP A 107 -11.98 -13.03 47.70
C ASP A 107 -12.89 -13.45 48.85
N ASP A 108 -13.52 -14.63 48.73
CA ASP A 108 -14.48 -15.18 49.71
C ASP A 108 -13.81 -15.98 50.83
N VAL A 109 -12.62 -16.55 50.58
CA VAL A 109 -12.00 -17.54 51.47
C VAL A 109 -10.69 -17.05 52.08
N TRP A 110 -10.00 -16.11 51.44
CA TRP A 110 -8.70 -15.62 51.89
C TRP A 110 -8.79 -14.27 52.62
N VAL A 111 -8.31 -14.25 53.87
CA VAL A 111 -8.41 -13.09 54.78
C VAL A 111 -7.06 -12.75 55.40
N GLY A 112 -6.87 -11.49 55.79
CA GLY A 112 -5.67 -10.97 56.45
C GLY A 112 -4.85 -10.02 55.59
N ILE A 113 -3.75 -9.49 56.13
CA ILE A 113 -2.94 -8.42 55.52
C ILE A 113 -2.46 -8.79 54.11
N ALA A 114 -2.09 -10.05 53.88
CA ALA A 114 -1.67 -10.52 52.56
C ALA A 114 -2.82 -10.54 51.54
N ALA A 115 -4.04 -10.88 51.97
CA ALA A 115 -5.24 -10.85 51.14
C ALA A 115 -5.61 -9.39 50.77
N ASP A 116 -5.48 -8.45 51.72
CA ASP A 116 -5.72 -7.02 51.46
C ASP A 116 -4.70 -6.45 50.45
N ARG A 117 -3.43 -6.83 50.56
CA ARG A 117 -2.37 -6.44 49.59
C ARG A 117 -2.62 -7.02 48.20
N TYR A 118 -3.19 -8.23 48.11
CA TYR A 118 -3.57 -8.84 46.84
C TYR A 118 -4.78 -8.14 46.22
N LYS A 119 -5.83 -7.87 47.01
CA LYS A 119 -7.02 -7.12 46.57
C LYS A 119 -6.67 -5.72 46.04
N GLN A 120 -5.70 -5.05 46.66
CA GLN A 120 -5.18 -3.76 46.16
C GLN A 120 -4.43 -3.87 44.82
N ALA A 121 -3.85 -5.02 44.49
CA ALA A 121 -3.16 -5.25 43.22
C ALA A 121 -4.11 -5.58 42.05
N LEU A 122 -5.35 -5.99 42.32
CA LEU A 122 -6.34 -6.35 41.29
C LEU A 122 -6.74 -5.17 40.40
N GLY A 123 -6.92 -3.97 40.96
CA GLY A 123 -7.27 -2.77 40.18
C GLY A 123 -6.24 -2.44 39.08
N PRO A 124 -4.94 -2.30 39.41
CA PRO A 124 -3.88 -2.13 38.43
C PRO A 124 -3.77 -3.27 37.41
N GLN A 125 -3.99 -4.53 37.83
CA GLN A 125 -3.98 -5.67 36.90
C GLN A 125 -5.14 -5.61 35.91
N ARG A 126 -6.36 -5.31 36.38
CA ARG A 126 -7.52 -5.11 35.51
C ARG A 126 -7.28 -3.99 34.49
N ALA A 127 -6.70 -2.88 34.93
CA ALA A 127 -6.36 -1.76 34.06
C ALA A 127 -5.34 -2.18 32.97
N ALA A 128 -4.31 -2.95 33.33
CA ALA A 128 -3.34 -3.47 32.37
C ALA A 128 -3.95 -4.48 31.37
N ILE A 129 -4.85 -5.36 31.82
CA ILE A 129 -5.56 -6.29 30.94
C ILE A 129 -6.48 -5.49 29.97
N ALA A 130 -7.22 -4.50 30.46
CA ALA A 130 -8.04 -3.63 29.62
C ALA A 130 -7.19 -2.88 28.57
N ALA A 131 -6.04 -2.34 28.99
CA ALA A 131 -5.10 -1.66 28.08
C ALA A 131 -4.49 -2.62 27.04
N ALA A 132 -4.24 -3.88 27.38
CA ALA A 132 -3.78 -4.88 26.40
C ALA A 132 -4.81 -5.11 25.28
N LYS A 133 -6.10 -5.02 25.57
CA LYS A 133 -7.12 -5.01 24.52
C LYS A 133 -7.12 -3.71 23.72
N THR A 134 -7.30 -2.58 24.40
CA THR A 134 -7.58 -1.29 23.73
C THR A 134 -6.36 -0.64 23.10
N SER A 135 -5.22 -0.70 23.77
CA SER A 135 -4.02 0.03 23.39
C SER A 135 -3.08 -0.83 22.54
N LEU A 136 -3.12 -2.14 22.72
CA LEU A 136 -2.27 -3.07 21.99
C LEU A 136 -3.05 -3.75 20.83
N ALA A 137 -4.05 -4.57 21.14
CA ALA A 137 -4.74 -5.37 20.12
C ALA A 137 -5.54 -4.51 19.12
N ASP A 138 -6.34 -3.57 19.61
CA ASP A 138 -7.15 -2.70 18.74
C ASP A 138 -6.26 -1.76 17.90
N THR A 139 -5.18 -1.23 18.47
CA THR A 139 -4.22 -0.38 17.75
C THR A 139 -3.50 -1.16 16.66
N MET A 140 -3.01 -2.37 16.95
CA MET A 140 -2.39 -3.25 15.95
C MET A 140 -3.37 -3.58 14.82
N SER A 141 -4.61 -3.95 15.16
CA SER A 141 -5.65 -4.25 14.19
C SER A 141 -5.96 -3.05 13.28
N LYS A 142 -6.15 -1.86 13.86
CA LYS A 142 -6.40 -0.62 13.09
C LYS A 142 -5.22 -0.24 12.20
N ALA A 143 -3.99 -0.29 12.74
CA ALA A 143 -2.78 0.05 12.00
C ALA A 143 -2.58 -0.88 10.78
N LEU A 144 -2.70 -2.18 10.99
CA LEU A 144 -2.59 -3.18 9.91
C LEU A 144 -3.71 -3.03 8.87
N GLY A 145 -4.96 -2.79 9.31
CA GLY A 145 -6.09 -2.55 8.42
C GLY A 145 -5.96 -1.26 7.60
N ALA A 146 -5.37 -0.20 8.17
CA ALA A 146 -5.09 1.04 7.47
C ALA A 146 -4.07 0.84 6.35
N VAL A 147 -2.96 0.14 6.63
CA VAL A 147 -1.95 -0.18 5.61
C VAL A 147 -2.51 -1.10 4.52
N ALA A 148 -3.32 -2.10 4.90
CA ALA A 148 -4.00 -2.97 3.93
C ALA A 148 -4.91 -2.16 2.99
N THR A 149 -5.67 -1.22 3.53
CA THR A 149 -6.56 -0.34 2.75
C THR A 149 -5.75 0.58 1.82
N ALA A 150 -4.65 1.15 2.32
CA ALA A 150 -3.77 2.01 1.52
C ALA A 150 -3.16 1.24 0.33
N LEU A 151 -2.71 -0.01 0.55
CA LEU A 151 -2.23 -0.89 -0.52
C LEU A 151 -3.30 -1.18 -1.57
N TRP A 152 -4.53 -1.46 -1.16
CA TRP A 152 -5.64 -1.65 -2.11
C TRP A 152 -5.90 -0.41 -2.96
N VAL A 153 -5.91 0.77 -2.34
CA VAL A 153 -6.10 2.04 -3.04
C VAL A 153 -4.96 2.28 -4.04
N GLU A 154 -3.72 1.95 -3.67
CA GLU A 154 -2.57 2.08 -4.57
C GLU A 154 -2.69 1.13 -5.77
N PHE A 155 -3.05 -0.14 -5.57
CA PHE A 155 -3.24 -1.10 -6.67
C PHE A 155 -4.27 -0.60 -7.69
N VAL A 156 -5.40 -0.09 -7.19
CA VAL A 156 -6.46 0.48 -8.05
C VAL A 156 -5.95 1.73 -8.76
N ALA A 157 -5.24 2.62 -8.06
CA ALA A 157 -4.69 3.84 -8.67
C ALA A 157 -3.70 3.53 -9.80
N VAL A 158 -2.80 2.55 -9.60
CA VAL A 158 -1.87 2.08 -10.64
C VAL A 158 -2.63 1.48 -11.82
N GLY A 159 -3.65 0.67 -11.57
CA GLY A 159 -4.49 0.09 -12.64
C GLY A 159 -5.18 1.15 -13.49
N VAL A 160 -5.80 2.15 -12.85
CA VAL A 160 -6.44 3.28 -13.55
C VAL A 160 -5.42 4.09 -14.35
N ALA A 161 -4.22 4.31 -13.81
CA ALA A 161 -3.16 5.03 -14.49
C ALA A 161 -2.64 4.26 -15.71
N LEU A 162 -2.49 2.93 -15.62
CA LEU A 162 -2.11 2.07 -16.75
C LEU A 162 -3.17 2.08 -17.85
N VAL A 163 -4.46 1.92 -17.51
CA VAL A 163 -5.55 2.00 -18.50
C VAL A 163 -5.58 3.34 -19.21
N THR A 164 -5.34 4.43 -18.47
CA THR A 164 -5.24 5.78 -19.05
C THR A 164 -4.07 5.89 -20.02
N LEU A 165 -2.90 5.34 -19.63
CA LEU A 165 -1.70 5.34 -20.47
C LEU A 165 -1.89 4.49 -21.74
N LEU A 166 -2.57 3.35 -21.64
CA LEU A 166 -2.97 2.53 -22.80
C LEU A 166 -3.88 3.31 -23.76
N GLY A 167 -4.85 4.05 -23.23
CA GLY A 167 -5.68 4.95 -24.03
C GLY A 167 -4.84 5.99 -24.79
N LEU A 168 -3.84 6.57 -24.13
CA LEU A 168 -2.90 7.49 -24.77
C LEU A 168 -2.05 6.80 -25.84
N ALA A 169 -1.57 5.58 -25.57
CA ALA A 169 -0.81 4.80 -26.55
C ALA A 169 -1.64 4.51 -27.81
N ALA A 170 -2.91 4.12 -27.67
CA ALA A 170 -3.81 3.93 -28.80
C ALA A 170 -4.00 5.23 -29.61
N THR A 171 -4.15 6.38 -28.95
CA THR A 171 -4.24 7.68 -29.66
C THR A 171 -2.93 8.05 -30.36
N ALA A 172 -1.78 7.70 -29.78
CA ALA A 172 -0.48 7.93 -30.38
C ALA A 172 -0.29 7.06 -31.63
N ILE A 173 -0.66 5.78 -31.59
CA ILE A 173 -0.62 4.88 -32.76
C ILE A 173 -1.47 5.45 -33.90
N ALA A 174 -2.71 5.86 -33.61
CA ALA A 174 -3.58 6.47 -34.62
C ALA A 174 -2.99 7.75 -35.21
N ALA A 175 -2.37 8.60 -34.39
CA ALA A 175 -1.71 9.81 -34.86
C ALA A 175 -0.43 9.53 -35.68
N ALA A 176 0.28 8.43 -35.38
CA ALA A 176 1.46 7.98 -36.11
C ALA A 176 1.16 7.55 -37.56
N CYS A 177 -0.08 7.20 -37.89
CA CYS A 177 -0.49 6.87 -39.26
C CYS A 177 -0.42 8.07 -40.22
N GLY A 178 -0.58 9.30 -39.71
CA GLY A 178 -0.59 10.52 -40.53
C GLY A 178 0.79 11.13 -40.67
N VAL A 179 1.26 11.39 -41.89
CA VAL A 179 2.61 11.93 -42.17
C VAL A 179 2.91 13.24 -41.41
N PHE A 180 1.93 14.15 -41.32
CA PHE A 180 2.09 15.44 -40.63
C PHE A 180 1.85 15.36 -39.11
N THR A 181 1.12 14.35 -38.65
CA THR A 181 0.76 14.17 -37.24
C THR A 181 1.70 13.23 -36.51
N ALA A 182 2.41 12.36 -37.24
CA ALA A 182 3.28 11.35 -36.68
C ALA A 182 4.37 11.92 -35.77
N PRO A 183 5.03 13.05 -36.07
CA PRO A 183 6.02 13.60 -35.16
C PRO A 183 5.46 13.98 -33.79
N ALA A 184 4.15 14.23 -33.66
CA ALA A 184 3.53 14.56 -32.37
C ALA A 184 3.17 13.31 -31.54
N ALA A 185 3.06 12.13 -32.16
CA ALA A 185 2.62 10.91 -31.49
C ALA A 185 3.56 10.45 -30.36
N PRO A 186 4.89 10.32 -30.59
CA PRO A 186 5.80 9.92 -29.51
C PRO A 186 5.86 10.95 -28.37
N PHE A 187 5.77 12.25 -28.68
CA PHE A 187 5.73 13.31 -27.66
C PHE A 187 4.49 13.19 -26.76
N ALA A 188 3.31 12.97 -27.35
CA ALA A 188 2.08 12.83 -26.59
C ALA A 188 2.15 11.63 -25.63
N LEU A 189 2.64 10.48 -26.11
CA LEU A 189 2.81 9.31 -25.25
C LEU A 189 3.83 9.55 -24.14
N GLY A 190 4.98 10.17 -24.44
CA GLY A 190 6.00 10.41 -23.42
C GLY A 190 5.56 11.41 -22.34
N VAL A 191 4.70 12.38 -22.67
CA VAL A 191 4.02 13.22 -21.67
C VAL A 191 3.08 12.37 -20.80
N GLY A 192 2.34 11.43 -21.42
CA GLY A 192 1.51 10.45 -20.71
C GLY A 192 2.32 9.60 -19.73
N VAL A 193 3.50 9.13 -20.15
CA VAL A 193 4.43 8.37 -19.29
C VAL A 193 4.90 9.20 -18.10
N ALA A 194 5.26 10.48 -18.32
CA ALA A 194 5.65 11.37 -17.23
C ALA A 194 4.49 11.62 -16.24
N ALA A 195 3.26 11.80 -16.75
CA ALA A 195 2.07 11.94 -15.92
C ALA A 195 1.76 10.67 -15.12
N PHE A 196 1.90 9.49 -15.74
CA PHE A 196 1.79 8.20 -15.07
C PHE A 196 2.76 8.10 -13.90
N LEU A 197 4.05 8.34 -14.14
CA LEU A 197 5.09 8.26 -13.11
C LEU A 197 4.83 9.26 -11.97
N ALA A 198 4.39 10.47 -12.27
CA ALA A 198 4.04 11.46 -11.26
C ALA A 198 2.85 10.99 -10.40
N ALA A 199 1.79 10.47 -11.02
CA ALA A 199 0.60 9.99 -10.34
C ALA A 199 0.88 8.78 -9.45
N THR A 200 1.62 7.79 -9.95
CA THR A 200 1.96 6.59 -9.18
C THR A 200 2.96 6.87 -8.07
N THR A 201 3.89 7.81 -8.27
CA THR A 201 4.77 8.28 -7.20
C THR A 201 3.97 8.97 -6.10
N ALA A 202 2.98 9.79 -6.43
CA ALA A 202 2.12 10.43 -5.43
C ALA A 202 1.30 9.40 -4.64
N ALA A 203 0.80 8.34 -5.31
CA ALA A 203 0.13 7.22 -4.64
C ALA A 203 1.08 6.49 -3.66
N GLY A 204 2.30 6.17 -4.10
CA GLY A 204 3.31 5.52 -3.25
C GLY A 204 3.75 6.38 -2.05
N ILE A 205 3.83 7.71 -2.21
CA ILE A 205 4.08 8.64 -1.09
C ILE A 205 2.96 8.53 -0.06
N LYS A 206 1.70 8.50 -0.50
CA LYS A 206 0.55 8.34 0.41
C LYS A 206 0.63 7.02 1.17
N LEU A 207 0.91 5.90 0.50
CA LEU A 207 1.12 4.61 1.19
C LEU A 207 2.24 4.70 2.23
N SER A 208 3.36 5.35 1.90
CA SER A 208 4.48 5.53 2.82
C SER A 208 4.09 6.35 4.05
N VAL A 209 3.27 7.40 3.89
CA VAL A 209 2.76 8.21 4.99
C VAL A 209 1.82 7.40 5.87
N ASP A 210 0.88 6.67 5.28
CA ASP A 210 -0.07 5.84 6.01
C ASP A 210 0.65 4.71 6.79
N SER A 211 1.70 4.13 6.18
CA SER A 211 2.56 3.15 6.84
C SER A 211 3.37 3.74 8.00
N GLY A 212 3.88 4.97 7.85
CA GLY A 212 4.59 5.69 8.91
C GLY A 212 3.67 6.05 10.09
N ASN A 213 2.43 6.44 9.81
CA ASN A 213 1.41 6.70 10.82
C ASN A 213 1.04 5.42 11.58
N ALA A 214 0.79 4.33 10.85
CA ALA A 214 0.50 3.01 11.43
C ALA A 214 1.64 2.52 12.35
N LYS A 215 2.90 2.70 11.93
CA LYS A 215 4.06 2.41 12.78
C LYS A 215 4.06 3.24 14.06
N SER A 216 3.83 4.55 13.93
CA SER A 216 3.80 5.46 15.08
C SER A 216 2.65 5.14 16.05
N ASP A 217 1.51 4.69 15.53
CA ASP A 217 0.37 4.24 16.34
C ASP A 217 0.73 2.98 17.12
N ILE A 218 1.38 2.01 16.47
CA ILE A 218 1.89 0.79 17.11
C ILE A 218 2.89 1.12 18.23
N GLU A 219 3.86 1.99 17.96
CA GLU A 219 4.85 2.41 18.96
C GLU A 219 4.18 3.12 20.16
N ARG A 220 3.17 3.96 19.91
CA ARG A 220 2.37 4.59 20.98
C ARG A 220 1.56 3.58 21.78
N GLY A 221 0.95 2.59 21.13
CA GLY A 221 0.19 1.53 21.79
C GLY A 221 1.07 0.64 22.68
N LEU A 222 2.30 0.38 22.26
CA LEU A 222 3.30 -0.36 23.04
C LEU A 222 3.84 0.43 24.24
N ALA A 223 3.81 1.76 24.18
CA ALA A 223 4.30 2.65 25.23
C ALA A 223 3.24 3.02 26.28
N ASP A 224 2.09 2.32 26.33
CA ASP A 224 1.00 2.66 27.27
C ASP A 224 1.46 2.55 28.74
N ALA A 225 1.18 3.61 29.50
CA ALA A 225 1.51 3.72 30.92
C ALA A 225 0.80 2.67 31.80
N ALA A 226 -0.30 2.07 31.33
CA ALA A 226 -0.97 0.95 31.99
C ALA A 226 -0.03 -0.27 32.15
N PHE A 227 1.01 -0.39 31.33
CA PHE A 227 2.07 -1.39 31.47
C PHE A 227 3.26 -0.92 32.30
N GLY A 228 3.07 -0.02 33.28
CA GLY A 228 4.06 0.23 34.35
C GLY A 228 5.53 0.37 33.91
N GLY A 229 5.81 1.23 32.93
CA GLY A 229 7.18 1.43 32.42
C GLY A 229 7.67 0.31 31.46
N GLY A 230 6.75 -0.40 30.80
CA GLY A 230 7.06 -1.49 29.86
C GLY A 230 7.07 -2.88 30.48
N SER A 231 6.53 -3.05 31.70
CA SER A 231 6.45 -4.33 32.41
C SER A 231 5.07 -4.55 33.02
N TRP A 232 4.64 -5.80 33.09
CA TRP A 232 3.36 -6.14 33.72
C TRP A 232 3.29 -5.65 35.18
N PRO A 233 2.15 -5.11 35.66
CA PRO A 233 2.01 -4.70 37.05
C PRO A 233 2.34 -5.84 38.02
N LYS A 234 3.00 -5.51 39.14
CA LYS A 234 3.37 -6.52 40.15
C LYS A 234 2.12 -7.19 40.73
N ALA A 235 2.21 -8.49 40.95
CA ALA A 235 1.11 -9.29 41.50
C ALA A 235 0.76 -8.93 42.96
N VAL A 236 1.69 -8.32 43.70
CA VAL A 236 1.50 -7.90 45.10
C VAL A 236 2.19 -6.56 45.31
N VAL A 237 1.54 -5.65 46.04
CA VAL A 237 2.11 -4.36 46.45
C VAL A 237 3.00 -4.60 47.68
N SER A 238 4.31 -4.31 47.58
CA SER A 238 5.31 -4.48 48.66
C SER A 238 5.27 -3.38 49.69
#